data_AF-R6XV64-F1
#
_entry.id   AF-R6XV64-F1
#
_cell.length_a   1.000
_cell.length_b   1.000
_cell.length_c   1.000
_cell.angle_alpha   90.00
_cell.angle_beta   90.00
_cell.angle_gamma   90.00
#
_symmetry.space_group_name_H-M   'P 1'
#
loop_
_entity.id
_entity.type
_entity.pdbx_description
1 polymer ?
#
loop_
_entity_poly.entity_id
_entity_poly.type
_entity_poly.pdbx_seq_one_letter_code
_entity_poly.pdbx_strand_id
1 'polypeptide(L)'
;MSNDQPNMIIYRTADGKSSVALFAKDGKIWLSQQQMAELFATSKQVISHHILNILKENELNEISVVKQYLTTAADGKNYNVVFYSLEMIIAVGYRVRGVRGTQFRQWATEHLTA
;
A
#
# COMPACT_ATOMS: atom_id res chain seq x y z
N MET A 1 -29.23 0.36 -6.84
CA MET A 1 -28.26 -0.69 -6.44
C MET A 1 -26.93 -0.27 -6.99
N SER A 2 -26.10 0.43 -6.20
CA SER A 2 -24.79 0.90 -6.65
C SER A 2 -23.86 -0.30 -6.76
N ASN A 3 -23.34 -0.55 -7.96
CA ASN A 3 -22.42 -1.63 -8.26
C ASN A 3 -21.05 -1.27 -7.64
N ASP A 4 -20.90 -1.51 -6.33
CA ASP A 4 -19.68 -1.24 -5.56
C ASP A 4 -18.67 -2.37 -5.79
N GLN A 5 -18.33 -2.61 -7.05
CA GLN A 5 -17.23 -3.53 -7.39
C GLN A 5 -15.95 -2.92 -6.83
N PRO A 6 -15.19 -3.63 -5.99
CA PRO A 6 -13.88 -3.13 -5.56
C PRO A 6 -13.03 -2.91 -6.81
N ASN A 7 -12.70 -1.65 -7.10
CA ASN A 7 -11.78 -1.32 -8.18
C ASN A 7 -10.40 -1.83 -7.75
N MET A 8 -10.04 -3.01 -8.23
CA MET A 8 -8.77 -3.66 -7.91
C MET A 8 -7.78 -3.32 -9.02
N ILE A 9 -6.76 -2.53 -8.70
CA ILE A 9 -5.66 -2.27 -9.64
C ILE A 9 -4.61 -3.36 -9.38
N ILE A 10 -4.30 -4.15 -10.41
CA ILE A 10 -3.25 -5.17 -10.31
C ILE A 10 -1.94 -4.57 -10.79
N TYR A 11 -1.04 -4.28 -9.86
CA TYR A 11 0.35 -3.95 -10.18
C TYR A 11 1.12 -5.26 -10.38
N ARG A 12 1.68 -5.47 -11.57
CA ARG A 12 2.61 -6.56 -11.86
C ARG A 12 4.02 -6.01 -11.97
N THR A 13 4.96 -6.62 -11.26
CA THR A 13 6.37 -6.31 -11.44
C THR A 13 6.80 -6.68 -12.86
N ALA A 14 7.76 -5.93 -13.43
CA ALA A 14 8.22 -6.15 -14.80
C ALA A 14 8.82 -7.56 -15.02
N ASP A 15 9.30 -8.20 -13.96
CA ASP A 15 9.81 -9.58 -13.98
C ASP A 15 8.72 -10.65 -13.81
N GLY A 16 7.45 -10.25 -13.66
CA GLY A 16 6.30 -11.13 -13.45
C GLY A 16 6.26 -11.88 -12.11
N LYS A 17 7.26 -11.68 -11.23
CA LYS A 17 7.40 -12.45 -9.98
C LYS A 17 6.46 -11.99 -8.87
N SER A 18 5.86 -10.82 -9.00
CA SER A 18 4.91 -10.32 -8.00
C SER A 18 3.77 -9.56 -8.65
N SER A 19 2.58 -9.82 -8.14
CA SER A 19 1.34 -9.19 -8.55
C SER A 19 0.65 -8.71 -7.29
N VAL A 20 0.62 -7.40 -7.07
CA VAL A 20 -0.03 -6.81 -5.89
C VAL A 20 -1.36 -6.21 -6.30
N ALA A 21 -2.39 -6.70 -5.62
CA ALA A 21 -3.71 -6.11 -5.65
C ALA A 21 -3.70 -4.82 -4.83
N LEU A 22 -3.75 -3.68 -5.51
CA LEU A 22 -4.03 -2.41 -4.87
C LEU A 22 -5.53 -2.34 -4.62
N PHE A 23 -5.90 -2.33 -3.35
CA PHE A 23 -7.29 -2.15 -2.95
C PHE A 23 -7.68 -0.70 -3.21
N ALA A 24 -8.48 -0.44 -4.25
CA ALA A 24 -9.08 0.88 -4.42
C ALA A 24 -10.46 0.88 -3.78
N LYS A 25 -10.64 1.77 -2.81
CA LYS A 25 -11.92 2.05 -2.16
C LYS A 25 -12.18 3.55 -2.19
N ASP A 26 -13.38 3.93 -2.58
CA ASP A 26 -13.80 5.33 -2.75
C ASP A 26 -12.87 6.12 -3.70
N GLY A 27 -12.38 5.45 -4.76
CA GLY A 27 -11.41 6.04 -5.71
C GLY A 27 -10.01 6.27 -5.15
N LYS A 28 -9.70 5.80 -3.94
CA LYS A 28 -8.38 5.94 -3.31
C LYS A 28 -7.72 4.58 -3.13
N ILE A 29 -6.40 4.54 -3.30
CA ILE A 29 -5.59 3.33 -3.10
C ILE A 29 -5.21 3.20 -1.62
N TRP A 30 -5.37 1.99 -1.10
CA TRP A 30 -5.02 1.64 0.27
C TRP A 30 -4.29 0.29 0.29
N LEU A 31 -3.22 0.18 1.07
CA LEU A 31 -2.52 -1.09 1.31
C LEU A 31 -2.25 -1.30 2.80
N SER A 32 -2.37 -2.55 3.25
CA SER A 32 -1.84 -2.97 4.54
C SER A 32 -0.31 -3.08 4.52
N GLN A 33 0.33 -3.13 5.69
CA GLN A 33 1.79 -3.34 5.78
C GLN A 33 2.23 -4.65 5.11
N GLN A 34 1.40 -5.69 5.18
CA GLN A 34 1.69 -6.98 4.58
C GLN A 34 1.71 -6.89 3.06
N GLN A 35 0.73 -6.21 2.46
CA GLN A 35 0.72 -5.99 1.01
C GLN A 35 1.87 -5.11 0.54
N MET A 36 2.27 -4.10 1.33
CA MET A 36 3.47 -3.31 1.04
C MET A 36 4.76 -4.14 1.12
N ALA A 37 4.84 -5.07 2.07
CA ALA A 37 5.98 -5.98 2.20
C ALA A 37 6.13 -6.86 0.94
N GLU A 38 5.03 -7.39 0.43
CA GLU A 38 4.97 -8.15 -0.84
C GLU A 38 5.33 -7.28 -2.05
N LEU A 39 4.75 -6.08 -2.14
CA LEU A 39 5.03 -5.10 -3.20
C LEU A 39 6.51 -4.81 -3.33
N PHE A 40 7.17 -4.54 -2.20
CA PHE A 40 8.57 -4.14 -2.18
C PHE A 40 9.54 -5.32 -1.98
N ALA A 41 9.05 -6.57 -1.92
CA ALA A 41 9.78 -7.77 -1.45
C ALA A 41 10.71 -7.49 -0.28
N THR A 42 10.12 -7.00 0.79
CA THR A 42 10.80 -6.81 2.07
C THR A 42 9.96 -7.42 3.18
N SER A 43 10.41 -7.31 4.42
CA SER A 43 9.64 -7.80 5.57
C SER A 43 8.66 -6.74 6.06
N LYS A 44 7.57 -7.18 6.69
CA LYS A 44 6.61 -6.29 7.36
C LYS A 44 7.29 -5.40 8.40
N GLN A 45 8.33 -5.89 9.06
CA GLN A 45 9.12 -5.16 10.05
C GLN A 45 9.85 -3.95 9.42
N VAL A 46 10.42 -4.11 8.22
CA VAL A 46 11.05 -3.00 7.49
C VAL A 46 10.02 -1.95 7.08
N ILE A 47 8.84 -2.39 6.62
CA ILE A 47 7.73 -1.49 6.32
C ILE A 47 7.31 -0.69 7.56
N SER A 48 7.09 -1.36 8.69
CA SER A 48 6.75 -0.69 9.95
C SER A 48 7.81 0.34 10.37
N HIS A 49 9.09 0.00 10.23
CA HIS A 49 10.19 0.90 10.54
C HIS A 49 10.14 2.18 9.69
N HIS A 50 9.94 2.06 8.38
CA HIS A 50 9.85 3.22 7.49
C HIS A 50 8.63 4.09 7.78
N ILE A 51 7.46 3.49 8.02
CA ILE A 51 6.24 4.23 8.40
C ILE A 51 6.46 5.04 9.68
N LEU A 52 7.05 4.42 10.71
CA LEU A 52 7.35 5.09 11.97
C LEU A 52 8.25 6.30 11.76
N ASN A 53 9.30 6.16 10.95
CA ASN A 53 10.22 7.27 10.68
C ASN A 53 9.54 8.39 9.89
N ILE A 54 8.75 8.06 8.85
CA ILE A 54 7.99 9.05 8.05
C ILE A 54 7.10 9.91 8.95
N LEU A 55 6.36 9.28 9.87
CA LEU A 55 5.46 9.99 10.77
C LEU A 55 6.25 10.78 11.83
N LYS A 56 7.32 10.20 12.38
CA LYS A 56 8.18 10.88 13.36
C LYS A 56 8.89 12.11 12.79
N GLU A 57 9.26 12.06 11.52
CA GLU A 57 9.89 13.15 10.77
C GLU A 57 8.87 14.19 10.29
N ASN A 58 7.57 13.99 10.57
CA ASN A 58 6.45 14.83 10.13
C ASN A 58 6.39 15.02 8.60
N GLU A 59 6.88 14.07 7.82
CA GLU A 59 6.76 14.12 6.35
C GLU A 59 5.32 13.93 5.90
N LEU A 60 4.54 13.14 6.66
CA LEU A 60 3.12 12.92 6.42
C LEU A 60 2.35 13.02 7.74
N ASN A 61 1.12 13.54 7.64
CA ASN A 61 0.21 13.60 8.77
C ASN A 61 -0.54 12.25 8.92
N GLU A 62 -0.37 11.59 10.08
CA GLU A 62 -0.93 10.27 10.35
C GLU A 62 -2.44 10.17 10.09
N ILE A 63 -3.21 11.19 10.48
CA ILE A 63 -4.67 11.23 10.36
C ILE A 63 -5.11 11.13 8.90
N SER A 64 -4.30 11.64 7.98
CA SER A 64 -4.62 11.69 6.56
C SER A 64 -4.23 10.41 5.81
N VAL A 65 -3.29 9.64 6.35
CA VAL A 65 -2.61 8.55 5.62
C VAL A 65 -2.84 7.17 6.23
N VAL A 66 -3.51 7.08 7.39
CA VAL A 66 -3.80 5.83 8.09
C VAL A 66 -5.31 5.65 8.25
N LYS A 67 -5.82 4.46 7.88
CA LYS A 67 -7.23 4.07 8.09
C LYS A 67 -7.32 2.66 8.63
N GLN A 68 -8.34 2.41 9.45
CA GLN A 68 -8.71 1.06 9.88
C GLN A 68 -9.89 0.57 9.07
N TYR A 69 -9.76 -0.61 8.48
CA TYR A 69 -10.85 -1.30 7.79
C TYR A 69 -11.17 -2.61 8.51
N LEU A 70 -12.47 -2.87 8.69
CA LEU A 70 -12.97 -4.16 9.14
C LEU A 70 -12.78 -5.16 8.00
N THR A 71 -12.01 -6.21 8.26
CA THR A 71 -11.81 -7.33 7.33
C THR A 71 -12.34 -8.60 7.99
N THR A 72 -13.26 -9.28 7.32
CA THR A 72 -13.73 -10.60 7.75
C THR A 72 -12.74 -11.65 7.25
N ALA A 73 -12.11 -12.37 8.17
CA ALA A 73 -11.21 -13.46 7.83
C ALA A 73 -12.00 -14.74 7.50
N ALA A 74 -11.31 -15.74 6.95
CA ALA A 74 -11.91 -17.01 6.52
C ALA A 74 -12.54 -17.82 7.68
N ASP A 75 -12.19 -17.50 8.93
CA ASP A 75 -12.78 -18.08 10.14
C ASP A 75 -14.05 -17.37 10.61
N GLY A 76 -14.56 -16.41 9.83
CA GLY A 76 -15.76 -15.63 10.12
C GLY A 76 -15.56 -14.52 11.14
N LYS A 77 -14.33 -14.30 11.64
CA LYS A 77 -14.05 -13.24 12.60
C LYS A 77 -13.68 -11.94 11.91
N ASN A 78 -14.12 -10.83 12.50
CA ASN A 78 -13.78 -9.49 12.05
C ASN A 78 -12.48 -9.04 12.71
N TYR A 79 -11.51 -8.64 11.90
CA TYR A 79 -10.26 -8.05 12.34
C TYR A 79 -10.19 -6.60 11.87
N ASN A 80 -9.76 -5.71 12.77
CA ASN A 80 -9.36 -4.36 12.40
C ASN A 80 -7.97 -4.42 11.78
N VAL A 81 -7.90 -4.21 10.48
CA VAL A 81 -6.63 -4.14 9.74
C VAL A 81 -6.35 -2.68 9.42
N VAL A 82 -5.11 -2.26 9.68
CA VAL A 82 -4.63 -0.92 9.35
C VAL A 82 -4.16 -0.90 7.90
N PHE A 83 -4.64 0.11 7.17
CA PHE A 83 -4.28 0.39 5.79
C PHE A 83 -3.68 1.80 5.69
N TYR A 84 -2.82 1.95 4.68
CA TYR A 84 -2.04 3.14 4.43
C TYR A 84 -2.36 3.68 3.04
N SER A 85 -2.45 5.00 2.94
CA SER A 85 -2.82 5.69 1.71
C SER A 85 -1.71 5.61 0.65
N LEU A 86 -2.04 6.01 -0.57
CA LEU A 86 -1.08 6.08 -1.67
C LEU A 86 0.16 6.92 -1.33
N GLU A 87 -0.01 8.05 -0.66
CA GLU A 87 1.07 8.95 -0.26
C GLU A 87 2.07 8.23 0.66
N MET A 88 1.56 7.46 1.63
CA MET A 88 2.42 6.64 2.50
C MET A 88 3.11 5.51 1.72
N ILE A 89 2.39 4.83 0.82
CA ILE A 89 2.97 3.76 -0.01
C ILE A 89 4.12 4.31 -0.86
N ILE A 90 3.94 5.49 -1.48
CA ILE A 90 4.98 6.18 -2.24
C ILE A 90 6.16 6.56 -1.36
N ALA A 91 5.92 7.18 -0.20
CA ALA A 91 6.97 7.59 0.73
C ALA A 91 7.81 6.40 1.24
N VAL A 92 7.17 5.26 1.51
CA VAL A 92 7.87 4.00 1.82
C VAL A 92 8.65 3.49 0.61
N GLY A 93 8.07 3.55 -0.60
CA GLY A 93 8.72 3.15 -1.85
C GLY A 93 9.98 3.95 -2.18
N TYR A 94 10.11 5.20 -1.71
CA TYR A 94 11.35 5.98 -1.77
C TYR A 94 12.41 5.52 -0.76
N ARG A 95 12.01 4.97 0.39
CA ARG A 95 12.90 4.50 1.45
C ARG A 95 13.39 3.07 1.26
N VAL A 96 12.60 2.23 0.59
CA VAL A 96 13.02 0.86 0.26
C VAL A 96 14.04 0.88 -0.89
N ARG A 97 15.27 0.47 -0.58
CA ARG A 97 16.35 0.33 -1.57
C ARG A 97 16.14 -0.95 -2.39
N GLY A 98 16.19 -0.84 -3.71
CA GLY A 98 16.17 -2.00 -4.61
C GLY A 98 15.41 -1.76 -5.91
N VAL A 99 15.45 -2.79 -6.77
CA VAL A 99 14.78 -2.77 -8.09
C VAL A 99 13.28 -2.58 -7.95
N ARG A 100 12.64 -3.22 -6.96
CA ARG A 100 11.19 -3.13 -6.74
C ARG A 100 10.71 -1.75 -6.32
N GLY A 101 11.42 -1.08 -5.42
CA GLY A 101 11.12 0.31 -5.07
C GLY A 101 11.24 1.21 -6.31
N THR A 102 12.25 0.99 -7.15
CA THR A 102 12.45 1.76 -8.39
C THR A 102 11.32 1.54 -9.40
N GLN A 103 10.96 0.28 -9.66
CA GLN A 103 9.86 -0.07 -10.56
C GLN A 103 8.53 0.50 -10.07
N PHE A 104 8.24 0.38 -8.78
CA PHE A 104 7.00 0.94 -8.22
C PHE A 104 6.95 2.46 -8.39
N ARG A 105 8.06 3.18 -8.15
CA ARG A 105 8.10 4.64 -8.35
C ARG A 105 7.85 5.03 -9.80
N GLN A 106 8.47 4.34 -10.77
CA GLN A 106 8.22 4.57 -12.20
C GLN A 106 6.74 4.38 -12.54
N TRP A 107 6.18 3.24 -12.13
CA TRP A 107 4.78 2.91 -12.36
C TRP A 107 3.82 3.92 -11.70
N ALA A 108 4.08 4.31 -10.45
CA ALA A 108 3.25 5.26 -9.72
C ALA A 108 3.27 6.65 -10.36
N THR A 109 4.42 7.11 -10.85
CA THR A 109 4.53 8.35 -11.62
C THR A 109 3.71 8.28 -12.91
N GLU A 110 3.77 7.16 -13.63
CA GLU A 110 3.05 6.99 -14.91
C GLU A 110 1.53 6.87 -14.75
N HIS A 111 1.05 6.20 -13.70
CA HIS A 111 -0.35 5.76 -13.62
C HIS A 111 -1.18 6.50 -12.56
N LEU A 112 -0.54 7.12 -11.56
CA LEU A 112 -1.25 7.67 -10.39
C LEU A 112 -1.07 9.18 -10.21
N THR A 113 -0.17 9.80 -10.97
CA THR A 113 0.11 11.24 -10.90
C THR A 113 -0.40 12.00 -12.14
N ALA A 114 -1.13 11.31 -13.03
CA ALA A 114 -1.71 11.85 -14.26
C ALA A 114 -3.10 12.45 -14.04
#